data_AF-A0AAV0YQN4-F1
#
_entry.id   AF-A0AAV0YQN4-F1
#
_cell.length_a   1.000
_cell.length_b   1.000
_cell.length_c   1.000
_cell.angle_alpha   90.00
_cell.angle_beta   90.00
_cell.angle_gamma   90.00
#
_symmetry.space_group_name_H-M   'P 1'
#
loop_
_entity.id
_entity.type
_entity.pdbx_description
1 polymer ?
#
loop_
_entity_poly.entity_id
_entity_poly.type
_entity_poly.pdbx_seq_one_letter_code
_entity_poly.pdbx_strand_id
1 'polypeptide(L)'
;MFKYMDGVCHWWDESETRDKAYLVSFDLSNEVFFKTSIPSNMDDDTDIDIGIDTRIVFRYLLVLNGSIGWITNYHETATFHISILGEVRVKDLWTKLFVVGLLSCVDHLMGVGKNNDIFFPEKMMMN
;
A
#
# COMPACT_ATOMS: atom_id res chain seq x y z
N MET A 1 -2.25 10.78 -2.15
CA MET A 1 -3.68 10.68 -2.54
C MET A 1 -4.47 10.13 -1.36
N PHE A 2 -5.61 10.73 -1.02
CA PHE A 2 -6.48 10.24 0.05
C PHE A 2 -7.58 9.32 -0.51
N LYS A 3 -8.19 8.50 0.35
CA LYS A 3 -9.32 7.62 0.07
C LYS A 3 -10.44 7.90 1.05
N TYR A 4 -11.65 8.01 0.53
CA TYR A 4 -12.85 8.20 1.34
C TYR A 4 -13.60 6.87 1.42
N MET A 5 -13.99 6.49 2.63
CA MET A 5 -14.76 5.27 2.88
C MET A 5 -15.57 5.47 4.16
N ASP A 6 -16.87 5.19 4.11
CA ASP A 6 -17.78 5.18 5.27
C ASP A 6 -17.69 6.42 6.18
N GLY A 7 -17.63 7.61 5.60
CA GLY A 7 -17.56 8.87 6.37
C GLY A 7 -16.16 9.24 6.86
N VAL A 8 -15.13 8.46 6.50
CA VAL A 8 -13.76 8.67 6.95
C VAL A 8 -12.83 8.94 5.76
N CYS A 9 -12.00 9.96 5.88
CA CYS A 9 -10.93 10.26 4.94
C CYS A 9 -9.63 9.62 5.42
N HIS A 10 -8.97 8.85 4.56
CA HIS A 10 -7.75 8.10 4.86
C HIS A 10 -6.62 8.52 3.93
N TRP A 11 -5.43 8.74 4.47
CA TRP A 11 -4.20 8.92 3.69
C TRP A 11 -3.04 8.30 4.44
N TRP A 12 -1.98 7.95 3.71
CA TRP A 12 -0.76 7.50 4.36
C TRP A 12 0.19 8.69 4.59
N ASP A 13 1.00 8.56 5.62
CA ASP A 13 2.06 9.49 5.95
C ASP A 13 3.27 8.73 6.49
N GLU A 14 4.46 9.34 6.46
CA GLU A 14 5.70 8.79 6.98
C GLU A 14 6.12 9.52 8.26
N SER A 15 6.81 8.82 9.16
CA SER A 15 7.52 9.47 10.26
C SER A 15 8.57 10.45 9.70
N GLU A 16 8.94 11.45 10.50
CA GLU A 16 10.03 12.37 10.16
C GLU A 16 11.34 11.63 9.85
N THR A 17 11.58 10.53 10.55
CA THR A 17 12.71 9.62 10.39
C THR A 17 12.57 8.64 9.23
N ARG A 18 11.40 8.60 8.55
CA ARG A 18 11.05 7.71 7.42
C ARG A 18 11.18 6.21 7.69
N ASP A 19 11.32 5.82 8.94
CA ASP A 19 11.40 4.44 9.40
C ASP A 19 10.02 3.78 9.54
N LYS A 20 8.95 4.60 9.59
CA LYS A 20 7.58 4.13 9.84
C LYS A 20 6.60 4.83 8.92
N ALA A 21 5.63 4.06 8.43
CA ALA A 21 4.48 4.58 7.71
C ALA A 21 3.21 4.41 8.56
N TYR A 22 2.29 5.36 8.45
CA TYR A 22 1.04 5.37 9.18
C TYR A 22 -0.12 5.62 8.23
N LEU A 23 -1.25 4.97 8.49
CA LEU A 23 -2.53 5.36 7.94
C LEU A 23 -3.13 6.39 8.88
N VAL A 24 -3.18 7.63 8.41
CA VAL A 24 -3.89 8.71 9.08
C VAL A 24 -5.32 8.71 8.57
N SER A 25 -6.26 8.75 9.52
CA SER A 25 -7.69 8.74 9.22
C SER A 25 -8.37 9.87 9.95
N PHE A 26 -9.30 10.54 9.27
CA PHE A 26 -10.12 11.61 9.80
C PHE A 26 -11.60 11.27 9.63
N ASP A 27 -12.27 11.07 10.75
CA ASP A 27 -13.71 10.80 10.81
C ASP A 27 -14.47 12.12 10.69
N LEU A 28 -15.20 12.31 9.60
CA LEU A 28 -15.96 13.54 9.33
C LEU A 28 -17.18 13.71 10.25
N SER A 29 -17.68 12.62 10.83
CA SER A 29 -18.89 12.66 11.66
C SER A 29 -18.58 13.15 13.07
N ASN A 30 -17.43 12.73 13.60
CA ASN A 30 -16.98 13.05 14.95
C ASN A 30 -15.82 14.06 14.97
N GLU A 31 -15.31 14.46 13.81
CA GLU A 31 -14.17 15.36 13.62
C GLU A 31 -12.90 14.92 14.37
N VAL A 32 -12.63 13.62 14.41
CA VAL A 32 -11.49 13.04 15.13
C VAL A 32 -10.45 12.42 14.20
N PHE A 33 -9.18 12.58 14.57
CA PHE A 33 -8.05 11.92 13.91
C PHE A 33 -7.66 10.64 14.64
N PHE A 34 -7.27 9.63 13.88
CA PHE A 34 -6.60 8.45 14.41
C PHE A 34 -5.50 7.97 13.46
N LYS A 35 -4.48 7.37 14.06
CA LYS A 35 -3.32 6.84 13.34
C LYS A 35 -3.24 5.33 13.56
N THR A 36 -3.06 4.59 12.47
CA THR A 36 -2.82 3.15 12.50
C THR A 36 -1.44 2.90 11.90
N SER A 37 -0.59 2.11 12.55
CA SER A 37 0.70 1.73 11.96
C SER A 37 0.45 0.93 10.68
N ILE A 38 1.19 1.22 9.62
CA ILE A 38 1.22 0.39 8.41
C ILE A 38 2.36 -0.63 8.60
N PRO A 39 2.18 -1.90 8.23
CA PRO A 39 3.26 -2.87 8.26
C PRO A 39 4.39 -2.40 7.34
N SER A 40 5.62 -2.35 7.88
CA SER A 40 6.79 -2.29 7.01
C SER A 40 6.85 -3.63 6.29
N ASN A 41 6.83 -3.62 4.97
CA ASN A 41 7.06 -4.83 4.18
C ASN A 41 8.55 -5.26 4.22
N MET A 42 9.27 -4.86 5.26
CA MET A 42 10.71 -5.08 5.46
C MET A 42 11.04 -6.49 5.97
N ASP A 43 10.05 -7.37 6.13
CA ASP A 43 10.23 -8.77 6.51
C ASP A 43 10.26 -9.70 5.29
N ASP A 44 10.96 -9.31 4.21
CA ASP A 44 11.45 -10.30 3.25
C ASP A 44 12.95 -10.44 3.47
N ASP A 45 13.34 -11.64 3.90
CA ASP A 45 14.67 -12.15 4.22
C ASP A 45 15.66 -11.96 3.06
N THR A 46 16.03 -10.72 2.76
CA THR A 46 17.25 -10.43 2.01
C THR A 46 18.19 -9.72 2.95
N ASP A 47 19.03 -10.52 3.62
CA ASP A 47 20.34 -10.13 4.18
C ASP A 47 21.21 -9.52 3.07
N ILE A 48 20.84 -8.34 2.61
CA ILE A 48 21.63 -7.54 1.69
C ILE A 48 21.84 -6.20 2.40
N ASP A 49 22.89 -6.22 3.21
CA ASP A 49 23.58 -5.04 3.74
C ASP A 49 24.12 -4.22 2.56
N ILE A 50 23.25 -3.39 1.98
CA ILE A 50 23.66 -2.33 1.05
C ILE A 50 23.09 -1.05 1.62
N GLY A 51 23.99 -0.28 2.24
CA GLY A 51 23.73 1.09 2.64
C GLY A 51 23.08 1.88 1.51
N ILE A 52 22.18 2.77 1.92
CA ILE A 52 21.44 3.72 1.08
C ILE A 52 20.28 3.05 0.32
N ASP A 53 19.09 3.31 0.86
CA ASP A 53 17.76 3.18 0.28
C ASP A 53 17.68 3.75 -1.15
N THR A 54 18.13 2.96 -2.13
CA THR A 54 18.13 3.30 -3.57
C THR A 54 17.00 2.61 -4.33
N ARG A 55 16.21 1.75 -3.67
CA ARG A 55 15.12 1.01 -4.32
C ARG A 55 13.88 1.90 -4.39
N ILE A 56 13.43 2.23 -5.59
CA ILE A 56 12.17 2.96 -5.78
C ILE A 56 11.01 2.06 -5.34
N VAL A 57 10.33 2.45 -4.25
CA VAL A 57 9.14 1.77 -3.74
C VAL A 57 7.89 2.52 -4.16
N PHE A 58 7.05 1.86 -4.95
CA PHE A 58 5.70 2.35 -5.22
C PHE A 58 4.75 1.96 -4.10
N ARG A 59 3.95 2.92 -3.65
CA ARG A 59 3.01 2.75 -2.53
C ARG A 59 1.63 3.22 -2.94
N TYR A 60 0.64 2.36 -2.76
CA TYR A 60 -0.73 2.61 -3.14
C TYR A 60 -1.65 2.40 -1.95
N LEU A 61 -2.51 3.40 -1.73
CA LEU A 61 -3.63 3.31 -0.82
C LEU A 61 -4.91 3.23 -1.65
N LEU A 62 -5.70 2.17 -1.44
CA LEU A 62 -6.87 1.85 -2.27
C LEU A 62 -8.02 1.38 -1.38
N VAL A 63 -9.23 1.35 -1.92
CA VAL A 63 -10.36 0.63 -1.31
C VAL A 63 -10.52 -0.67 -2.08
N LEU A 64 -10.37 -1.80 -1.39
CA LEU A 64 -10.48 -3.15 -1.94
C LEU A 64 -11.60 -3.87 -1.20
N ASN A 65 -12.68 -4.20 -1.90
CA ASN A 65 -13.80 -4.95 -1.35
C ASN A 65 -14.35 -4.39 -0.02
N GLY A 66 -14.45 -3.06 0.08
CA GLY A 66 -14.92 -2.38 1.30
C GLY A 66 -13.90 -2.26 2.43
N SER A 67 -12.63 -2.62 2.21
CA SER A 67 -11.54 -2.44 3.16
C SER A 67 -10.47 -1.49 2.60
N ILE A 68 -9.72 -0.82 3.48
CA ILE A 68 -8.53 -0.07 3.06
C ILE A 68 -7.43 -1.06 2.70
N GLY A 69 -6.98 -1.03 1.45
CA GLY A 69 -5.84 -1.79 0.95
C GLY A 69 -4.57 -0.94 0.92
N TRP A 70 -3.47 -1.54 1.38
CA TRP A 70 -2.10 -1.06 1.25
C TRP A 70 -1.34 -1.99 0.32
N ILE A 71 -0.88 -1.43 -0.80
CA ILE A 71 -0.10 -2.18 -1.78
C ILE A 71 1.27 -1.53 -1.92
N THR A 72 2.33 -2.34 -1.87
CA THR A 72 3.67 -1.89 -2.24
C THR A 72 4.28 -2.75 -3.32
N ASN A 73 5.09 -2.13 -4.15
CA ASN A 73 5.91 -2.81 -5.16
C ASN A 73 7.28 -2.13 -5.23
N TYR A 74 8.33 -2.93 -5.31
CA TYR A 74 9.68 -2.42 -5.59
C TYR A 74 9.87 -2.42 -7.09
N HIS A 75 10.33 -1.32 -7.67
CA HIS A 75 10.51 -1.17 -9.13
C HIS A 75 11.36 -2.31 -9.76
N GLU A 76 12.32 -2.84 -9.01
CA GLU A 76 13.21 -3.93 -9.45
C GLU A 76 12.53 -5.31 -9.42
N THR A 77 11.37 -5.40 -8.78
CA THR A 77 10.61 -6.64 -8.62
C THR A 77 9.27 -6.51 -9.32
N ALA A 78 8.82 -7.57 -9.97
CA ALA A 78 7.44 -7.65 -10.43
C ALA A 78 6.48 -8.05 -9.28
N THR A 79 6.89 -7.88 -8.03
CA THR A 79 6.23 -8.41 -6.85
C THR A 79 5.40 -7.34 -6.15
N PHE A 80 4.12 -7.61 -5.96
CA PHE A 80 3.20 -6.75 -5.22
C PHE A 80 2.88 -7.37 -3.86
N HIS A 81 3.15 -6.64 -2.79
CA HIS A 81 2.75 -6.99 -1.43
C HIS A 81 1.44 -6.28 -1.13
N ILE A 82 0.39 -7.05 -0.88
CA ILE A 82 -0.96 -6.53 -0.66
C ILE A 82 -1.39 -6.88 0.77
N SER A 83 -1.71 -5.85 1.54
CA SER A 83 -2.28 -5.96 2.88
C SER A 83 -3.60 -5.20 2.94
N ILE A 84 -4.60 -5.73 3.64
CA ILE A 84 -5.85 -5.01 3.93
C ILE A 84 -5.92 -4.68 5.41
N LEU A 85 -6.46 -3.51 5.71
CA LEU A 85 -6.86 -3.16 7.06
C LEU A 85 -8.12 -3.95 7.40
N GLY A 86 -8.08 -4.69 8.50
CA GLY A 86 -9.25 -5.31 9.10
C GLY A 86 -10.18 -4.26 9.70
N GLU A 87 -10.39 -4.30 11.02
CA GLU A 87 -11.21 -3.29 11.69
C GLU A 87 -10.48 -1.96 11.86
N VAL A 88 -11.14 -0.89 11.41
CA VAL A 88 -10.69 0.49 11.63
C VAL A 88 -10.81 0.79 13.14
N ARG A 89 -9.72 1.30 13.76
CA ARG A 89 -9.58 1.69 15.19
C ARG A 89 -9.07 0.61 16.16
N VAL A 90 -8.75 -0.59 15.68
CA VAL A 90 -7.97 -1.56 16.49
C VAL A 90 -6.50 -1.41 16.13
N LYS A 91 -5.65 -1.23 17.15
CA LYS A 91 -4.19 -1.23 16.98
C LYS A 91 -3.79 -2.61 16.42
N ASP A 92 -3.11 -2.64 15.27
CA ASP A 92 -2.43 -3.81 14.70
C ASP A 92 -3.29 -4.90 14.03
N LEU A 93 -4.09 -4.54 13.01
CA LEU A 93 -4.86 -5.52 12.21
C LEU A 93 -4.72 -5.34 10.69
N TRP A 94 -3.49 -5.21 10.21
CA TRP A 94 -3.23 -5.43 8.78
C TRP A 94 -3.13 -6.93 8.50
N THR A 95 -4.00 -7.45 7.64
CA THR A 95 -3.91 -8.83 7.15
C THR A 95 -3.22 -8.82 5.80
N LYS A 96 -2.03 -9.41 5.71
CA LYS A 96 -1.34 -9.65 4.43
C LYS A 96 -2.16 -10.69 3.65
N LEU A 97 -2.67 -10.30 2.49
CA LEU A 97 -3.50 -11.17 1.66
C LEU A 97 -2.64 -11.98 0.69
N PHE A 98 -1.78 -11.31 -0.09
CA PHE A 98 -1.05 -11.94 -1.18
C PHE A 98 0.31 -11.28 -1.44
N VAL A 99 1.24 -12.10 -1.93
CA VAL A 99 2.41 -11.68 -2.69
C VAL A 99 2.19 -12.13 -4.12
N VAL A 100 1.91 -11.19 -5.02
CA VAL A 100 1.68 -11.51 -6.44
C VAL A 100 2.93 -11.17 -7.21
N GLY A 101 3.63 -12.19 -7.71
CA GLY A 101 4.67 -12.02 -8.72
C GLY A 101 4.03 -11.91 -10.11
N LEU A 102 4.09 -10.73 -10.72
CA LEU A 102 3.70 -10.54 -12.10
C LEU A 102 4.86 -10.90 -13.05
N LEU A 103 4.55 -11.04 -14.34
CA LEU A 103 5.59 -11.03 -15.38
C LEU A 103 6.31 -9.67 -15.33
N SER A 104 7.62 -9.65 -15.62
CA SER A 104 8.56 -8.53 -15.48
C SER A 104 8.26 -7.26 -16.29
N CYS A 105 7.02 -7.09 -16.75
CA CYS A 105 6.54 -6.06 -17.66
C CYS A 105 5.49 -5.13 -17.04
N VAL A 106 5.37 -5.09 -15.71
CA VAL A 106 4.43 -4.21 -15.00
C VAL A 106 5.19 -3.28 -14.07
N ASP A 107 5.29 -2.01 -14.45
CA ASP A 107 6.11 -1.02 -13.75
C ASP A 107 5.37 -0.30 -12.61
N HIS A 108 4.03 -0.19 -12.65
CA HIS A 108 3.24 0.49 -11.61
C HIS A 108 1.76 0.08 -11.65
N LEU A 109 1.01 0.34 -10.58
CA LEU A 109 -0.46 0.17 -10.55
C LEU A 109 -1.15 1.35 -11.23
N MET A 110 -2.11 1.09 -12.12
CA MET A 110 -2.97 2.17 -12.69
C MET A 110 -4.14 2.50 -11.78
N GLY A 111 -4.74 1.51 -11.14
CA GLY A 111 -5.87 1.71 -10.23
C GLY A 111 -6.71 0.46 -10.02
N VAL A 112 -7.86 0.68 -9.37
CA VAL A 112 -8.86 -0.36 -9.06
C VAL A 112 -10.15 -0.03 -9.80
N GLY A 113 -10.71 -1.01 -10.51
CA GLY A 113 -11.99 -0.87 -11.19
C GLY A 113 -13.19 -1.13 -10.28
N LYS A 114 -14.39 -0.94 -10.84
CA LYS A 114 -15.66 -1.06 -10.10
C LYS A 114 -15.92 -2.45 -9.50
N ASN A 115 -15.28 -3.50 -10.03
CA ASN A 115 -15.42 -4.88 -9.56
C ASN A 115 -14.29 -5.31 -8.60
N ASN A 116 -13.51 -4.35 -8.06
CA ASN A 116 -12.27 -4.60 -7.31
C ASN A 116 -11.13 -5.23 -8.13
N ASP A 117 -11.26 -5.28 -9.45
CA ASP A 117 -10.18 -5.67 -10.35
C ASP A 117 -9.04 -4.65 -10.29
N ILE A 118 -7.82 -5.14 -10.16
CA ILE A 118 -6.61 -4.31 -10.14
C ILE A 118 -6.04 -4.22 -11.55
N PHE A 119 -5.81 -3.00 -12.04
CA PHE A 119 -5.31 -2.74 -13.39
C PHE A 119 -3.85 -2.31 -13.38
N PHE A 120 -3.12 -2.87 -14.35
CA PHE A 120 -1.71 -2.62 -14.58
C PHE A 120 -1.50 -2.11 -16.02
N PRO A 121 -0.57 -1.18 -16.26
CA PRO A 121 -0.19 -0.77 -17.59
C PRO A 121 0.60 -1.91 -18.24
N GLU A 122 0.23 -2.24 -19.47
CA GLU A 122 1.02 -3.14 -20.31
C GLU A 122 2.26 -2.38 -20.78
N LYS A 123 3.45 -2.88 -20.46
CA LYS A 123 4.69 -2.33 -21.02
C LYS A 123 4.78 -2.76 -22.48
N MET A 124 4.55 -1.84 -23.41
CA MET A 124 4.86 -2.06 -24.83
C MET A 124 6.36 -2.33 -24.97
N MET A 125 6.73 -3.55 -25.35
CA MET A 125 8.09 -3.82 -25.81
C MET A 125 8.28 -3.09 -27.13
N MET A 126 9.13 -2.06 -27.16
CA MET A 126 9.58 -1.47 -28.42
C MET A 126 10.54 -2.46 -29.07
N ASN A 127 10.11 -3.04 -30.20
CA ASN A 127 10.94 -3.90 -31.06
C ASN A 127 12.00 -3.09 -31.80
#